data_AF-A0A174ZPJ6-F1
#
_entry.id   AF-A0A174ZPJ6-F1
#
_cell.length_a   1.000
_cell.length_b   1.000
_cell.length_c   1.000
_cell.angle_alpha   90.00
_cell.angle_beta   90.00
_cell.angle_gamma   90.00
#
_symmetry.space_group_name_H-M   'P 1'
#
loop_
_entity.id
_entity.type
_entity.pdbx_description
1 polymer ?
#
loop_
_entity_poly.entity_id
_entity_poly.type
_entity_poly.pdbx_seq_one_letter_code
_entity_poly.pdbx_strand_id
1 'polypeptide(L)' 'MVMKENEKEIFIDEMADLGDEWTIEELKGTSYEKMSLERAIRERKSALGKMDGIIGTITF' A
#
# COMPACT_ATOMS: atom_id res chain seq x y z
N MET A 1 15.02 5.24 5.21
CA MET A 1 14.39 6.19 4.26
C MET A 1 12.95 6.29 4.69
N VAL A 2 12.40 7.50 4.85
CA VAL A 2 11.03 7.70 5.34
C VAL A 2 10.25 8.41 4.24
N MET A 3 9.06 7.91 3.96
CA MET A 3 8.11 8.47 3.01
C MET A 3 7.78 9.91 3.38
N LYS A 4 7.83 10.82 2.40
CA LYS A 4 7.51 12.24 2.63
C LYS A 4 6.01 12.46 2.77
N GLU A 5 5.62 13.59 3.34
CA GLU A 5 4.21 13.91 3.58
C GLU A 5 3.39 13.95 2.27
N ASN A 6 3.94 14.55 1.21
CA ASN A 6 3.34 14.55 -0.12
C ASN A 6 3.20 13.13 -0.72
N GLU A 7 4.12 12.21 -0.39
CA GLU A 7 4.02 10.82 -0.83
C GLU A 7 2.94 10.07 -0.05
N LYS A 8 2.79 10.34 1.24
CA LYS A 8 1.75 9.74 2.10
C LYS A 8 0.35 10.07 1.59
N GLU A 9 0.14 11.30 1.14
CA GLU A 9 -1.12 11.71 0.51
C GLU A 9 -1.40 10.90 -0.77
N ILE A 10 -0.40 10.72 -1.64
CA ILE A 10 -0.55 9.92 -2.87
C ILE A 10 -0.85 8.45 -2.55
N PHE A 11 -0.20 7.88 -1.52
CA PHE A 11 -0.49 6.52 -1.10
C PHE A 11 -1.94 6.36 -0.67
N ILE A 12 -2.44 7.27 0.16
CA ILE A 12 -3.81 7.22 0.68
C ILE A 12 -4.82 7.33 -0.46
N ASP A 13 -4.60 8.26 -1.39
CA ASP A 13 -5.46 8.43 -2.58
C ASP A 13 -5.51 7.15 -3.43
N GLU A 14 -4.36 6.56 -3.71
CA GLU A 14 -4.25 5.29 -4.44
C GLU A 14 -4.92 4.12 -3.69
N MET A 15 -4.82 4.06 -2.36
CA MET A 15 -5.49 3.02 -1.59
C MET A 15 -7.01 3.23 -1.55
N ALA A 16 -7.46 4.48 -1.44
CA ALA A 16 -8.89 4.83 -1.50
C ALA A 16 -9.52 4.42 -2.84
N ASP A 17 -8.82 4.61 -3.97
CA ASP A 17 -9.24 4.13 -5.30
C ASP A 17 -9.43 2.60 -5.34
N LEU A 18 -8.59 1.86 -4.62
CA LEU A 18 -8.70 0.41 -4.51
C LEU A 18 -9.86 -0.04 -3.59
N GLY A 19 -10.50 0.88 -2.88
CA GLY A 19 -11.51 0.64 -1.85
C GLY A 19 -10.92 0.35 -0.47
N ASP A 20 -9.66 0.70 -0.26
CA ASP A 20 -8.91 0.50 0.98
C ASP A 20 -8.56 1.89 1.54
N GLU A 21 -9.49 2.48 2.27
CA GLU A 21 -9.31 3.85 2.79
C GLU A 21 -8.33 3.86 3.96
N TRP A 22 -7.33 4.75 3.91
CA TRP A 22 -6.28 4.86 4.91
C TRP A 22 -6.16 6.30 5.41
N THR A 23 -5.80 6.46 6.68
CA THR A 23 -5.40 7.76 7.23
C THR A 23 -3.88 7.92 7.29
N ILE A 24 -3.41 9.17 7.33
CA ILE A 24 -1.96 9.46 7.48
C ILE A 24 -1.42 8.84 8.79
N GLU A 25 -2.20 8.86 9.86
CA GLU A 25 -1.80 8.29 11.15
C GLU A 25 -1.63 6.77 11.07
N GLU A 26 -2.56 6.07 10.41
CA GLU A 26 -2.43 4.64 10.15
C GLU A 26 -1.18 4.35 9.33
N LEU A 27 -0.96 5.08 8.24
CA LEU A 27 0.23 4.92 7.40
C LEU A 27 1.53 5.14 8.19
N LYS A 28 1.61 6.19 9.01
CA LYS A 28 2.77 6.50 9.88
C LYS A 28 3.09 5.38 10.87
N GLY A 29 2.08 4.62 11.29
CA GLY A 29 2.25 3.46 12.18
C GLY A 29 2.76 2.19 11.49
N THR A 30 2.87 2.17 10.15
CA THR A 30 3.17 0.95 9.39
C THR A 30 4.59 0.88 8.83
N SER A 31 4.97 -0.32 8.39
CA SER A 31 6.20 -0.56 7.63
C SER A 31 6.24 0.18 6.29
N TYR A 32 5.09 0.59 5.73
CA TYR A 32 5.01 1.32 4.47
C TYR A 32 5.64 2.72 4.58
N GLU A 33 5.59 3.35 5.75
CA GLU A 33 6.25 4.65 5.97
C GLU A 33 7.77 4.57 5.80
N LYS A 34 8.35 3.40 6.08
CA LYS A 34 9.80 3.17 6.08
C LYS A 34 10.34 2.76 4.71
N MET A 35 9.51 2.81 3.66
CA MET A 35 9.87 2.46 2.28
C MET A 35 9.42 3.55 1.30
N SER A 36 9.80 3.41 0.04
CA SER A 36 9.38 4.33 -1.03
C SER A 36 7.90 4.13 -1.37
N LEU A 37 7.23 5.22 -1.77
CA LEU A 37 5.82 5.23 -2.22
C LEU A 37 5.49 4.08 -3.17
N GLU A 38 6.28 3.93 -4.24
CA GLU A 38 6.06 2.91 -5.27
C GLU A 38 6.07 1.49 -4.71
N ARG A 39 6.98 1.20 -3.78
CA ARG A 39 7.08 -0.12 -3.15
C ARG A 39 5.89 -0.35 -2.22
N ALA A 40 5.54 0.66 -1.43
CA ALA A 40 4.40 0.59 -0.52
C ALA A 40 3.10 0.29 -1.28
N ILE A 41 2.85 1.04 -2.36
CA ILE A 41 1.68 0.83 -3.23
C ILE A 41 1.68 -0.58 -3.81
N ARG A 42 2.82 -1.03 -4.37
CA ARG A 42 2.91 -2.36 -4.98
C ARG A 42 2.65 -3.49 -3.97
N GLU A 43 3.25 -3.42 -2.78
CA GLU A 43 3.02 -4.42 -1.74
C GLU A 43 1.57 -4.40 -1.25
N ARG A 44 0.97 -3.22 -1.09
CA ARG A 44 -0.43 -3.13 -0.65
C ARG A 44 -1.39 -3.64 -1.72
N LYS A 45 -1.19 -3.28 -2.99
CA LYS A 45 -1.93 -3.85 -4.14
C LYS A 45 -1.81 -5.38 -4.20
N SER A 46 -0.62 -5.92 -3.89
CA SER A 46 -0.40 -7.38 -3.77
C SER A 46 -1.19 -7.98 -2.61
N ALA A 47 -1.18 -7.34 -1.45
CA ALA A 47 -1.86 -7.82 -0.24
C ALA A 47 -3.39 -7.78 -0.36
N LEU A 48 -3.93 -6.78 -1.07
CA LEU A 48 -5.35 -6.66 -1.37
C LEU A 48 -5.85 -7.68 -2.40
N GLY A 49 -4.98 -8.53 -2.95
CA GLY A 49 -5.35 -9.52 -3.97
C GLY A 49 -5.77 -8.89 -5.30
N LYS A 50 -5.52 -7.59 -5.51
CA LYS A 50 -5.81 -6.86 -6.76
C LYS A 50 -4.74 -7.09 -7.84
N MET A 51 -3.77 -7.99 -7.58
CA MET A 51 -2.91 -8.54 -8.62
C MET A 51 -3.69 -9.56 -9.45
N ASP A 52 -4.33 -9.04 -10.49
CA ASP A 52 -5.05 -9.77 -11.55
C ASP A 52 -4.13 -10.75 -12.31
N GLY A 53 -3.74 -11.88 -11.70
CA GLY A 53 -3.13 -12.99 -12.44
C GLY A 53 -1.88 -13.66 -11.86
N ILE A 54 -1.57 -13.55 -10.56
CA ILE A 54 -0.50 -14.37 -9.95
C ILE A 54 -0.95 -15.02 -8.64
N ILE A 55 -2.17 -15.55 -8.60
CA ILE A 55 -2.53 -16.55 -7.58
C ILE A 55 -2.14 -17.91 -8.15
N GLY A 56 -0.83 -18.13 -8.24
CA GLY A 56 -0.27 -19.46 -8.14
C GLY A 56 -0.21 -19.82 -6.66
N THR A 57 -1.09 -20.74 -6.26
CA THR A 57 -0.85 -21.75 -5.21
C THR A 57 -0.26 -21.26 -3.89
N ILE A 58 -1.12 -21.01 -2.89
CA ILE A 58 -0.91 -21.57 -1.54
C ILE A 58 -2.24 -22.14 -1.05
N THR A 59 -2.40 -23.44 -1.26
CA THR A 59 -3.38 -24.28 -0.57
C THR A 59 -3.01 -24.34 0.92
N PHE A 60 -4.05 -24.29 1.77
CA PHE A 60 -4.02 -24.46 3.24
C PHE A 60 -3.19 -25.66 3.71
#